data_AF-A0A090TTQ2-F1
#
_entry.id   AF-A0A090TTQ2-F1
#
_cell.length_a   1.000
_cell.length_b   1.000
_cell.length_c   1.000
_cell.angle_alpha   90.00
_cell.angle_beta   90.00
_cell.angle_gamma   90.00
#
_symmetry.space_group_name_H-M   'P 1'
#
loop_
_entity.id
_entity.type
_entity.pdbx_description
1 polymer ?
#
loop_
_entity_poly.entity_id
_entity_poly.type
_entity_poly.pdbx_seq_one_letter_code
_entity_poly.pdbx_strand_id
1 'polypeptide(L)'
;MYRGLEIGRINNLALNDGRDSIVASASIEPAFSDMLNQGTLFLLEEAKVSLTGVENLSNLLTGNFLTLVPGEGPQTRDFIAIQQEELDRVQAKSVSLRLLADNSYGLEPGVNVLYRGIPVGNLSSVELVDDQVAMDIAIDVEYKHLIRSQNRFFVTGSATAELTEAGLNVTVPPAKQLLTGSISFVSEGQQTERAEFPLFQTKALAELAKHNQTGSMTMKLFAAELPPIKKGSPLLYRNMEVGSIADYELTDGGVYISVSIDNKYKHLVTKQTVFWNRSGVEVEASLSGINVKAAPLKTLIDGGIAFDNLPGIENKTGSNWKLYSDFNSARKFGQSITLFTTATDQAINKGMAIKYQGVKVGEVMLTLPDFDKDRVEIVARILPEYVKQLTNTGTYYWMVKPEIGLNGVKNLGAIVSQYIAVEPGKGEPSKTFDLHDFAKVDNGIQFILQSENRGSIKPGTPILYRDIEVGRVTMVELGPFADRVVSTIEVDPNYAYLVRANSVFWNASGLNVQFGLSGANIKAGTVDSLLRGGITFSTPEGNQLQPQAKAGQTFYLNKEGDASWKEWRTAIPAP
;
A
#
# COMPACT_ATOMS: atom_id res chain seq x y z
N MET A 1 -0.36 -58.57 -47.86
CA MET A 1 -0.13 -57.51 -48.86
C MET A 1 1.36 -57.19 -48.92
N TYR A 2 1.91 -56.88 -50.09
CA TYR A 2 3.24 -56.29 -50.24
C TYR A 2 3.19 -55.22 -51.33
N ARG A 3 3.56 -53.97 -50.99
CA ARG A 3 3.47 -52.81 -51.89
C ARG A 3 2.09 -52.67 -52.58
N GLY A 4 1.02 -52.97 -51.85
CA GLY A 4 -0.36 -52.90 -52.35
C GLY A 4 -0.83 -54.12 -53.16
N LEU A 5 -0.01 -55.15 -53.34
CA LEU A 5 -0.39 -56.40 -54.00
C LEU A 5 -0.76 -57.48 -52.99
N GLU A 6 -1.80 -58.25 -53.28
CA GLU A 6 -2.09 -59.50 -52.56
C GLU A 6 -1.03 -60.53 -52.92
N ILE A 7 -0.36 -61.08 -51.90
CA ILE A 7 0.76 -62.02 -52.05
C ILE A 7 0.50 -63.32 -51.28
N GLY A 8 -0.68 -63.46 -50.69
CA GLY A 8 -1.01 -64.54 -49.78
C GLY A 8 -2.24 -64.25 -48.95
N ARG A 9 -2.73 -65.30 -48.28
CA ARG A 9 -4.00 -65.30 -47.54
C ARG A 9 -3.87 -66.02 -46.21
N ILE A 10 -4.54 -65.50 -45.18
CA ILE A 10 -4.73 -66.20 -43.91
C ILE A 10 -5.72 -67.34 -44.13
N ASN A 11 -5.30 -68.57 -43.86
CA ASN A 11 -6.11 -69.77 -44.05
C ASN A 11 -6.71 -70.28 -42.74
N ASN A 12 -6.07 -69.98 -41.61
CA ASN A 12 -6.50 -70.45 -40.29
C ASN A 12 -6.19 -69.40 -39.22
N LEU A 13 -7.06 -69.32 -38.22
CA LEU A 13 -6.95 -68.48 -37.03
C LEU A 13 -7.35 -69.34 -35.83
N ALA A 14 -6.43 -69.53 -34.90
CA ALA A 14 -6.66 -70.26 -33.67
C ALA A 14 -6.09 -69.48 -32.47
N LEU A 15 -6.59 -69.75 -31.28
CA LEU A 15 -5.89 -69.36 -30.05
C LEU A 15 -4.79 -70.36 -29.78
N ASN A 16 -3.68 -69.90 -29.20
CA ASN A 16 -2.66 -70.82 -28.68
C ASN A 16 -3.19 -71.61 -27.46
N ASP A 17 -2.45 -72.61 -27.01
CA ASP A 17 -2.86 -73.50 -25.89
C ASP A 17 -3.17 -72.73 -24.59
N GLY A 18 -2.47 -71.60 -24.36
CA GLY A 18 -2.67 -70.71 -23.21
C GLY A 18 -3.86 -69.75 -23.33
N ARG A 19 -4.47 -69.65 -24.52
CA ARG A 19 -5.53 -68.68 -24.87
C ARG A 19 -5.17 -67.21 -24.63
N ASP A 20 -3.88 -66.89 -24.64
CA ASP A 20 -3.37 -65.53 -24.45
C ASP A 20 -2.88 -64.88 -25.76
N SER A 21 -2.78 -65.65 -26.85
CA SER A 21 -2.40 -65.12 -28.17
C SER A 21 -3.15 -65.80 -29.33
N ILE A 22 -3.27 -65.06 -30.43
CA ILE A 22 -3.88 -65.54 -31.68
C ILE A 22 -2.76 -66.01 -32.60
N VAL A 23 -2.84 -67.27 -33.03
CA VAL A 23 -1.93 -67.86 -34.03
C VAL A 23 -2.66 -67.91 -35.36
N ALA A 24 -2.13 -67.17 -36.34
CA ALA A 24 -2.64 -67.17 -37.71
C ALA A 24 -1.71 -67.98 -38.62
N SER A 25 -2.27 -68.88 -39.43
CA SER A 25 -1.52 -69.59 -40.47
C SER A 25 -1.85 -69.01 -41.84
N ALA A 26 -0.81 -68.63 -42.60
CA ALA A 26 -0.96 -68.00 -43.90
C ALA A 26 -0.31 -68.83 -45.02
N SER A 27 -0.95 -68.84 -46.20
CA SER A 27 -0.28 -69.25 -47.44
C SER A 27 0.26 -68.02 -48.15
N ILE A 28 1.56 -68.03 -48.44
CA ILE A 28 2.23 -66.99 -49.24
C ILE A 28 2.60 -67.58 -50.60
N GLU A 29 2.46 -66.78 -51.65
CA GLU A 29 2.84 -67.18 -53.00
C GLU A 29 4.35 -67.48 -53.09
N PRO A 30 4.77 -68.55 -53.79
CA PRO A 30 6.18 -68.96 -53.87
C PRO A 30 7.13 -67.86 -54.37
N ALA A 31 6.65 -66.95 -55.22
CA ALA A 31 7.46 -65.84 -55.73
C ALA A 31 7.91 -64.85 -54.63
N PHE A 32 7.28 -64.88 -53.45
CA PHE A 32 7.60 -64.00 -52.32
C PHE A 32 8.22 -64.76 -51.14
N SER A 33 8.51 -66.07 -51.25
CA SER A 33 9.10 -66.85 -50.16
C SER A 33 10.48 -66.34 -49.75
N ASP A 34 11.23 -65.76 -50.69
CA ASP A 34 12.57 -65.24 -50.43
C ASP A 34 12.55 -64.02 -49.49
N MET A 35 11.39 -63.35 -49.38
CA MET A 35 11.15 -62.24 -48.46
C MET A 35 10.77 -62.69 -47.04
N LEU A 36 10.67 -64.00 -46.76
CA LEU A 36 10.33 -64.55 -45.44
C LEU A 36 11.61 -64.89 -44.65
N ASN A 37 12.17 -63.89 -43.99
CA ASN A 37 13.39 -64.04 -43.19
C ASN A 37 13.21 -63.47 -41.78
N GLN A 38 14.17 -63.73 -40.89
CA GLN A 38 14.09 -63.33 -39.49
C GLN A 38 13.89 -61.81 -39.28
N GLY A 39 14.33 -60.97 -40.22
CA GLY A 39 14.11 -59.53 -40.17
C GLY A 39 12.76 -59.07 -40.76
N THR A 40 11.97 -59.97 -41.35
CA THR A 40 10.69 -59.65 -41.97
C THR A 40 9.62 -59.39 -40.92
N LEU A 41 8.90 -58.29 -41.09
CA LEU A 41 7.83 -57.87 -40.19
C LEU A 41 6.48 -57.97 -40.90
N PHE A 42 5.47 -58.38 -40.15
CA PHE A 42 4.08 -58.37 -40.60
C PHE A 42 3.35 -57.26 -39.85
N LEU A 43 2.96 -56.21 -40.57
CA LEU A 43 2.20 -55.10 -40.02
C LEU A 43 0.72 -55.39 -40.11
N LEU A 44 0.02 -55.35 -38.97
CA LEU A 44 -1.42 -55.42 -38.93
C LEU A 44 -2.04 -54.07 -39.32
N GLU A 45 -2.71 -54.08 -40.47
CA GLU A 45 -3.39 -52.92 -41.05
C GLU A 45 -4.88 -52.99 -40.74
N GLU A 46 -5.29 -52.26 -39.71
CA GLU A 46 -6.68 -52.17 -39.28
C GLU A 46 -7.34 -50.90 -39.81
N ALA A 47 -8.66 -50.95 -39.95
CA ALA A 47 -9.43 -49.73 -40.20
C ALA A 47 -9.36 -48.83 -38.95
N LYS A 48 -8.73 -47.66 -39.06
CA LYS A 48 -8.65 -46.69 -37.96
C LYS A 48 -9.56 -45.51 -38.27
N VAL A 49 -10.57 -45.33 -37.42
CA VAL A 49 -11.45 -44.15 -37.44
C VAL A 49 -11.05 -43.26 -36.27
N SER A 50 -10.52 -42.06 -36.58
CA SER A 50 -10.19 -41.05 -35.58
C SER A 50 -10.92 -39.74 -35.87
N LEU A 51 -11.01 -38.88 -34.85
CA LEU A 51 -11.50 -37.50 -34.99
C LEU A 51 -10.61 -36.62 -35.88
N THR A 52 -9.41 -37.09 -36.24
CA THR A 52 -8.40 -36.31 -36.96
C THR A 52 -8.19 -36.76 -38.41
N GLY A 53 -8.87 -37.83 -38.83
CA GLY A 53 -8.71 -38.45 -40.13
C GLY A 53 -9.17 -39.91 -40.11
N VAL A 54 -9.39 -40.45 -41.30
CA VAL A 54 -9.74 -41.86 -41.48
C VAL A 54 -8.63 -42.52 -42.28
N GLU A 55 -7.99 -43.52 -41.68
CA GLU A 55 -6.97 -44.32 -42.34
C GLU A 55 -7.55 -45.69 -42.68
N ASN A 56 -7.20 -46.21 -43.85
CA ASN A 56 -7.61 -47.54 -44.29
C ASN A 56 -9.14 -47.78 -44.24
N LEU A 57 -9.96 -46.78 -44.61
CA LEU A 57 -11.44 -46.88 -44.58
C LEU A 57 -11.96 -48.03 -45.46
N SER A 58 -11.25 -48.38 -46.54
CA SER A 58 -11.52 -49.56 -47.35
C SER A 58 -11.57 -50.85 -46.53
N ASN A 59 -10.82 -50.92 -45.43
CA ASN A 59 -10.71 -52.10 -44.58
C ASN A 59 -11.96 -52.34 -43.74
N LEU A 60 -12.85 -51.36 -43.58
CA LEU A 60 -14.20 -51.60 -43.02
C LEU A 60 -15.04 -52.52 -43.92
N LEU A 61 -14.74 -52.55 -45.22
CA LEU A 61 -15.41 -53.39 -46.21
C LEU A 61 -14.60 -54.66 -46.52
N THR A 62 -13.27 -54.53 -46.65
CA THR A 62 -12.39 -55.64 -47.07
C THR A 62 -11.83 -56.48 -45.92
N GLY A 63 -11.96 -56.01 -44.67
CA GLY A 63 -11.36 -56.62 -43.49
C GLY A 63 -9.90 -56.18 -43.27
N ASN A 64 -9.39 -56.43 -42.05
CA ASN A 64 -8.00 -56.18 -41.69
C ASN A 64 -7.07 -57.09 -42.51
N PHE A 65 -5.89 -56.59 -42.85
CA PHE A 65 -4.88 -57.37 -43.57
C PHE A 65 -3.50 -57.20 -42.96
N LEU A 66 -2.57 -58.08 -43.33
CA LEU A 66 -1.17 -57.95 -42.96
C LEU A 66 -0.36 -57.39 -44.12
N THR A 67 0.46 -56.37 -43.88
CA THR A 67 1.48 -55.88 -44.82
C THR A 67 2.83 -56.50 -44.48
N LEU A 68 3.45 -57.14 -45.47
CA LEU A 68 4.80 -57.67 -45.35
C LEU A 68 5.81 -56.55 -45.54
N VAL A 69 6.72 -56.38 -44.59
CA VAL A 69 7.89 -55.50 -44.68
C VAL A 69 9.14 -56.38 -44.69
N PRO A 70 9.86 -56.49 -45.82
CA PRO A 70 11.00 -57.39 -45.93
C PRO A 70 12.17 -56.88 -45.08
N GLY A 71 12.85 -57.79 -44.39
CA GLY A 71 14.10 -57.51 -43.68
C GLY A 71 15.28 -58.31 -44.21
N GLU A 72 16.35 -58.36 -43.43
CA GLU A 72 17.51 -59.22 -43.68
C GLU A 72 17.60 -60.30 -42.60
N GLY A 73 18.16 -61.46 -42.97
CA GLY A 73 18.41 -62.55 -42.02
C GLY A 73 18.23 -63.94 -42.63
N PRO A 74 18.42 -65.00 -41.82
CA PRO A 74 18.11 -66.37 -42.24
C PRO A 74 16.60 -66.53 -42.50
N GLN A 75 16.25 -67.46 -43.39
CA GLN A 75 14.86 -67.82 -43.69
C GLN A 75 14.14 -68.33 -42.44
N THR A 76 12.90 -67.87 -42.22
CA THR A 76 12.04 -68.33 -41.12
C THR A 76 10.59 -68.46 -41.60
N ARG A 77 9.77 -69.17 -40.82
CA ARG A 77 8.33 -69.35 -41.09
C ARG A 77 7.44 -68.84 -39.97
N ASP A 78 8.02 -68.46 -38.84
CA ASP A 78 7.30 -67.97 -37.68
C ASP A 78 7.54 -66.46 -37.55
N PHE A 79 6.45 -65.72 -37.38
CA PHE A 79 6.46 -64.26 -37.36
C PHE A 79 5.50 -63.73 -36.31
N ILE A 80 5.85 -62.58 -35.73
CA ILE A 80 4.97 -61.82 -34.85
C ILE A 80 4.38 -60.68 -35.67
N ALA A 81 3.05 -60.62 -35.72
CA ALA A 81 2.37 -59.47 -36.29
C ALA A 81 2.42 -58.31 -35.29
N ILE A 82 2.84 -57.15 -35.75
CA ILE A 82 2.95 -55.92 -34.95
C ILE A 82 2.07 -54.83 -35.56
N GLN A 83 1.66 -53.85 -34.76
CA GLN A 83 0.95 -52.69 -35.27
C GLN A 83 1.95 -51.64 -35.79
N GLN A 84 1.48 -50.73 -36.66
CA GLN A 84 2.31 -49.64 -37.19
C GLN A 84 2.98 -48.80 -36.08
N GLU A 85 2.26 -48.52 -35.00
CA GLU A 85 2.76 -47.77 -33.85
C GLU A 85 3.94 -48.48 -33.15
N GLU A 86 3.92 -49.81 -33.13
CA GLU A 86 4.95 -50.62 -32.52
C GLU A 86 6.17 -50.75 -33.43
N LEU A 87 5.97 -50.80 -34.76
CA LEU A 87 7.05 -50.66 -35.73
C LEU A 87 7.77 -49.31 -35.60
N ASP A 88 7.00 -48.23 -35.54
CA ASP A 88 7.53 -46.87 -35.38
C ASP A 88 8.32 -46.76 -34.07
N ARG A 89 7.87 -47.37 -32.97
CA ARG A 89 8.63 -47.46 -31.70
C ARG A 89 9.93 -48.25 -31.83
N VAL A 90 9.92 -49.39 -32.53
CA VAL A 90 11.12 -50.24 -32.69
C VAL A 90 12.15 -49.59 -33.62
N GLN A 91 11.70 -48.83 -34.62
CA GLN A 91 12.58 -48.14 -35.57
C GLN A 91 13.04 -46.76 -35.08
N ALA A 92 12.18 -46.02 -34.37
CA ALA A 92 12.52 -44.76 -33.76
C ALA A 92 13.41 -45.01 -32.54
N LYS A 93 14.73 -44.91 -32.75
CA LYS A 93 15.67 -44.64 -31.66
C LYS A 93 15.11 -43.40 -30.93
N SER A 94 14.54 -43.60 -29.76
CA SER A 94 13.86 -42.55 -29.00
C SER A 94 14.45 -42.45 -27.60
N VAL A 95 14.27 -41.30 -26.97
CA VAL A 95 14.65 -41.02 -25.59
C VAL A 95 13.37 -41.05 -24.77
N SER A 96 13.26 -42.04 -23.91
CA SER A 96 12.14 -42.14 -22.96
C SER A 96 12.36 -41.21 -21.78
N LEU A 97 11.34 -40.41 -21.47
CA LEU A 97 11.28 -39.55 -20.29
C LEU A 97 9.98 -39.81 -19.54
N ARG A 98 10.01 -39.66 -18.22
CA ARG A 98 8.85 -39.77 -17.35
C ARG A 98 8.41 -38.40 -16.89
N LEU A 99 7.12 -38.11 -17.03
CA LEU A 99 6.51 -36.88 -16.56
C LEU A 99 5.62 -37.17 -15.34
N LEU A 100 5.74 -36.35 -14.29
CA LEU A 100 4.96 -36.50 -13.06
C LEU A 100 3.94 -35.36 -12.92
N ALA A 101 2.71 -35.69 -12.53
CA ALA A 101 1.62 -34.75 -12.34
C ALA A 101 0.63 -35.20 -11.25
N ASP A 102 -0.14 -34.26 -10.72
CA ASP A 102 -1.18 -34.52 -9.73
C ASP A 102 -2.43 -35.20 -10.33
N ASN A 103 -2.59 -35.16 -11.67
CA ASN A 103 -3.64 -35.85 -12.41
C ASN A 103 -3.26 -36.02 -13.89
N SER A 104 -4.10 -36.69 -14.68
CA SER A 104 -3.81 -37.00 -16.09
C SER A 104 -4.01 -35.81 -17.06
N TYR A 105 -4.66 -34.74 -16.61
CA TYR A 105 -5.11 -33.61 -17.44
C TYR A 105 -5.92 -34.01 -18.68
N GLY A 106 -6.51 -35.21 -18.69
CA GLY A 106 -7.24 -35.75 -19.85
C GLY A 106 -6.34 -36.15 -21.03
N LEU A 107 -5.03 -36.34 -20.81
CA LEU A 107 -4.11 -36.81 -21.85
C LEU A 107 -4.21 -38.33 -22.00
N GLU A 108 -4.22 -38.80 -23.24
CA GLU A 108 -4.26 -40.21 -23.61
C GLU A 108 -2.96 -40.62 -24.33
N PRO A 109 -2.56 -41.91 -24.29
CA PRO A 109 -1.46 -42.40 -25.11
C PRO A 109 -1.64 -42.02 -26.60
N GLY A 110 -0.56 -41.61 -27.25
CA GLY A 110 -0.55 -41.17 -28.65
C GLY A 110 -0.59 -39.65 -28.84
N VAL A 111 -0.85 -38.84 -27.80
CA VAL A 111 -0.79 -37.37 -27.94
C VAL A 111 0.64 -36.90 -28.25
N ASN A 112 0.73 -35.87 -29.08
CA ASN A 112 2.03 -35.35 -29.50
C ASN A 112 2.73 -34.57 -28.39
N VAL A 113 4.05 -34.74 -28.30
CA VAL A 113 4.94 -33.85 -27.58
C VAL A 113 5.50 -32.82 -28.56
N LEU A 114 5.33 -31.54 -28.23
CA LEU A 114 5.61 -30.42 -29.11
C LEU A 114 6.73 -29.54 -28.57
N TYR A 115 7.64 -29.13 -29.45
CA TYR A 115 8.59 -28.04 -29.20
C TYR A 115 8.32 -26.90 -30.16
N ARG A 116 7.99 -25.71 -29.64
CA ARG A 116 7.60 -24.53 -30.43
C ARG A 116 6.51 -24.82 -31.47
N GLY A 117 5.61 -25.76 -31.16
CA GLY A 117 4.51 -26.19 -32.03
C GLY A 117 4.85 -27.31 -33.02
N ILE A 118 6.10 -27.75 -33.08
CA ILE A 118 6.55 -28.86 -33.95
C ILE A 118 6.49 -30.17 -33.15
N PRO A 119 5.85 -31.24 -33.66
CA PRO A 119 5.90 -32.57 -33.05
C PRO A 119 7.32 -33.11 -33.03
N VAL A 120 7.78 -33.53 -31.85
CA VAL A 120 9.14 -34.05 -31.60
C VAL A 120 9.12 -35.39 -30.85
N GLY A 121 7.94 -35.96 -30.65
CA GLY A 121 7.72 -37.16 -29.87
C GLY A 121 6.24 -37.37 -29.54
N ASN A 122 5.95 -38.40 -28.75
CA ASN A 122 4.60 -38.79 -28.36
C ASN A 122 4.53 -39.26 -26.90
N LEU A 123 3.32 -39.21 -26.34
CA LEU A 123 3.00 -39.84 -25.06
C LEU A 123 2.80 -41.34 -25.29
N SER A 124 3.54 -42.16 -24.56
CA SER A 124 3.58 -43.60 -24.77
C SER A 124 2.74 -44.39 -23.76
N SER A 125 2.63 -43.91 -22.51
CA SER A 125 1.75 -44.47 -21.47
C SER A 125 1.30 -43.40 -20.46
N VAL A 126 0.19 -43.69 -19.77
CA VAL A 126 -0.33 -42.91 -18.63
C VAL A 126 -0.72 -43.89 -17.54
N GLU A 127 -0.10 -43.78 -16.37
CA GLU A 127 -0.26 -44.72 -15.27
C GLU A 127 -0.40 -43.97 -13.94
N LEU A 128 -1.18 -44.53 -13.02
CA LEU A 128 -1.22 -44.06 -11.63
C LEU A 128 -0.13 -44.79 -10.85
N VAL A 129 0.84 -44.04 -10.34
CA VAL A 129 1.93 -44.55 -9.50
C VAL A 129 1.82 -43.86 -8.14
N ASP A 130 1.48 -44.65 -7.11
CA ASP A 130 1.08 -44.14 -5.80
C ASP A 130 -0.10 -43.15 -5.87
N ASP A 131 0.11 -41.90 -5.47
CA ASP A 131 -0.89 -40.82 -5.47
C ASP A 131 -0.60 -39.77 -6.57
N GLN A 132 0.24 -40.13 -7.55
CA GLN A 132 0.62 -39.27 -8.68
C GLN A 132 0.40 -39.97 -10.01
N VAL A 133 0.13 -39.19 -11.05
CA VAL A 133 0.07 -39.70 -12.42
C VAL A 133 1.46 -39.61 -13.05
N ALA A 134 1.98 -40.76 -13.46
CA ALA A 134 3.22 -40.90 -14.22
C ALA A 134 2.88 -41.09 -15.70
N MET A 135 3.58 -40.35 -16.55
CA MET A 135 3.37 -40.33 -18.00
C MET A 135 4.69 -40.53 -18.72
N ASP A 136 4.85 -41.65 -19.42
CA ASP A 136 6.10 -41.91 -20.13
C ASP A 136 5.98 -41.37 -21.57
N ILE A 137 6.82 -40.41 -21.92
CA ILE A 137 6.92 -39.83 -23.26
C ILE A 137 8.14 -40.37 -23.99
N ALA A 138 8.06 -40.51 -25.30
CA ALA A 138 9.17 -40.83 -26.17
C ALA A 138 9.48 -39.61 -27.05
N ILE A 139 10.74 -39.15 -27.01
CA ILE A 139 11.24 -38.05 -27.84
C ILE A 139 12.17 -38.64 -28.92
N ASP A 140 12.00 -38.25 -30.18
CA ASP A 140 12.83 -38.81 -31.25
C ASP A 140 14.31 -38.45 -31.05
N VAL A 141 15.24 -39.37 -31.33
CA VAL A 141 16.67 -39.17 -31.05
C VAL A 141 17.25 -37.91 -31.70
N GLU A 142 16.74 -37.49 -32.86
CA GLU A 142 17.17 -36.26 -33.52
C GLU A 142 16.91 -35.01 -32.66
N TYR A 143 15.88 -35.05 -31.81
CA TYR A 143 15.49 -33.99 -30.88
C TYR A 143 16.04 -34.18 -29.46
N LYS A 144 16.85 -35.22 -29.20
CA LYS A 144 17.47 -35.48 -27.88
C LYS A 144 18.16 -34.25 -27.30
N HIS A 145 18.78 -33.43 -28.15
CA HIS A 145 19.49 -32.21 -27.75
C HIS A 145 18.61 -31.12 -27.11
N LEU A 146 17.27 -31.22 -27.26
CA LEU A 146 16.28 -30.34 -26.65
C LEU A 146 15.95 -30.70 -25.20
N ILE A 147 16.39 -31.87 -24.73
CA ILE A 147 16.17 -32.30 -23.34
C ILE A 147 17.32 -31.79 -22.47
N ARG A 148 16.99 -30.84 -21.59
CA ARG A 148 17.94 -30.12 -20.74
C ARG A 148 17.47 -30.14 -19.29
N SER A 149 18.38 -29.79 -18.37
CA SER A 149 18.18 -29.94 -16.94
C SER A 149 17.02 -29.14 -16.35
N GLN A 150 16.58 -28.08 -17.03
CA GLN A 150 15.49 -27.20 -16.61
C GLN A 150 14.30 -27.22 -17.58
N ASN A 151 14.11 -28.32 -18.32
CA ASN A 151 12.91 -28.48 -19.13
C ASN A 151 11.66 -28.42 -18.25
N ARG A 152 10.64 -27.73 -18.76
CA ARG A 152 9.33 -27.61 -18.11
C ARG A 152 8.28 -28.00 -19.11
N PHE A 153 7.59 -29.11 -18.84
CA PHE A 153 6.54 -29.65 -19.68
C PHE A 153 5.20 -29.12 -19.20
N PHE A 154 4.31 -28.77 -20.12
CA PHE A 154 2.98 -28.29 -19.80
C PHE A 154 1.96 -28.75 -20.82
N VAL A 155 0.72 -28.92 -20.39
CA VAL A 155 -0.39 -29.30 -21.26
C VAL A 155 -0.75 -28.15 -22.20
N THR A 156 -0.98 -28.50 -23.45
CA THR A 156 -1.54 -27.63 -24.50
C THR A 156 -2.72 -28.35 -25.14
N GLY A 157 -3.70 -27.59 -25.64
CA GLY A 157 -4.95 -28.17 -26.14
C GLY A 157 -6.20 -27.82 -25.32
N SER A 158 -6.08 -26.98 -24.29
CA SER A 158 -7.22 -26.28 -23.71
C SER A 158 -7.22 -24.82 -24.17
N ALA A 159 -8.40 -24.26 -24.43
CA ALA A 159 -8.52 -22.81 -24.55
C ALA A 159 -8.18 -22.16 -23.20
N THR A 160 -7.32 -21.15 -23.23
CA THR A 160 -6.92 -20.42 -22.02
C THR A 160 -7.39 -18.98 -22.11
N ALA A 161 -7.97 -18.47 -21.03
CA ALA A 161 -8.33 -17.07 -20.88
C ALA A 161 -7.55 -16.50 -19.70
N GLU A 162 -6.78 -15.44 -19.94
CA GLU A 162 -6.00 -14.76 -18.90
C GLU A 162 -6.33 -13.27 -18.90
N LEU A 163 -6.54 -12.71 -17.71
CA LEU A 163 -6.66 -11.26 -17.55
C LEU A 163 -5.26 -10.63 -17.51
N THR A 164 -4.94 -9.85 -18.53
CA THR A 164 -3.68 -9.09 -18.66
C THR A 164 -3.92 -7.61 -18.37
N GLU A 165 -2.85 -6.82 -18.31
CA GLU A 165 -2.95 -5.35 -18.20
C GLU A 165 -3.69 -4.72 -19.38
N ALA A 166 -3.63 -5.35 -20.56
CA ALA A 166 -4.33 -4.91 -21.77
C ALA A 166 -5.79 -5.40 -21.85
N GLY A 167 -6.25 -6.18 -20.87
CA GLY A 167 -7.58 -6.79 -20.84
C GLY A 167 -7.55 -8.32 -20.95
N LEU A 168 -8.67 -8.91 -21.34
CA LEU A 168 -8.80 -10.37 -21.46
C LEU A 168 -8.06 -10.88 -22.70
N ASN A 169 -7.01 -11.67 -22.49
CA ASN A 169 -6.32 -12.40 -23.54
C ASN A 169 -6.88 -13.82 -23.63
N VAL A 170 -7.47 -14.17 -24.77
CA VAL A 170 -8.00 -15.52 -25.03
C VAL A 170 -7.14 -16.18 -26.08
N THR A 171 -6.50 -17.29 -25.71
CA THR A 171 -5.72 -18.11 -26.63
C THR A 171 -6.47 -19.41 -26.89
N VAL A 172 -6.78 -19.65 -28.16
CA VAL A 172 -7.45 -20.87 -28.62
C VAL A 172 -6.46 -21.66 -29.49
N PRO A 173 -6.03 -22.86 -29.05
CA PRO A 173 -5.23 -23.75 -29.87
C PRO A 173 -5.93 -24.15 -31.18
N PRO A 174 -5.19 -24.61 -32.20
CA PRO A 174 -5.77 -25.24 -33.38
C PRO A 174 -6.76 -26.35 -33.00
N ALA A 175 -7.87 -26.47 -33.74
CA ALA A 175 -8.97 -27.39 -33.40
C ALA A 175 -8.53 -28.85 -33.20
N LYS A 176 -7.53 -29.32 -33.94
CA LYS A 176 -6.94 -30.66 -33.74
C LYS A 176 -6.36 -30.85 -32.33
N GLN A 177 -5.67 -29.83 -31.80
CA GLN A 177 -5.10 -29.85 -30.45
C GLN A 177 -6.18 -29.75 -29.37
N LEU A 178 -7.32 -29.11 -29.65
CA LEU A 178 -8.45 -29.06 -28.72
C LEU A 178 -9.10 -30.44 -28.50
N LEU A 179 -9.04 -31.30 -29.51
CA LEU A 179 -9.65 -32.64 -29.45
C LEU A 179 -8.72 -33.67 -28.84
N THR A 180 -7.45 -33.67 -29.24
CA THR A 180 -6.50 -34.71 -28.79
C THR A 180 -5.71 -34.29 -27.56
N GLY A 181 -5.62 -33.00 -27.27
CA GLY A 181 -4.59 -32.50 -26.35
C GLY A 181 -3.18 -32.66 -26.94
N SER A 182 -2.21 -32.04 -26.27
CA SER A 182 -0.79 -32.18 -26.55
C SER A 182 0.03 -31.80 -25.32
N ILE A 183 1.28 -32.23 -25.30
CA ILE A 183 2.26 -31.81 -24.30
C ILE A 183 3.21 -30.85 -25.00
N SER A 184 3.50 -29.69 -24.43
CA SER A 184 4.53 -28.78 -24.92
C SER A 184 5.58 -28.53 -23.86
N PHE A 185 6.78 -28.12 -24.26
CA PHE A 185 7.82 -27.82 -23.27
C PHE A 185 8.71 -26.64 -23.67
N VAL A 186 9.32 -26.03 -22.65
CA VAL A 186 10.43 -25.09 -22.81
C VAL A 186 11.73 -25.84 -22.58
N SER A 187 12.71 -25.67 -23.48
CA SER A 187 14.06 -26.24 -23.37
C SER A 187 15.01 -25.20 -22.79
N GLU A 188 15.44 -25.39 -21.54
CA GLU A 188 16.32 -24.48 -20.79
C GLU A 188 17.30 -25.26 -19.90
N GLY A 189 18.38 -24.61 -19.48
CA GLY A 189 19.42 -25.22 -18.65
C GLY A 189 20.54 -25.87 -19.47
N GLN A 190 21.22 -26.83 -18.85
CA GLN A 190 22.39 -27.53 -19.40
C GLN A 190 22.00 -28.93 -19.91
N GLN A 191 22.89 -29.57 -20.68
CA GLN A 191 22.72 -30.98 -21.07
C GLN A 191 22.55 -31.86 -19.83
N THR A 192 21.65 -32.85 -19.90
CA THR A 192 21.30 -33.66 -18.74
C THR A 192 21.00 -35.10 -19.13
N GLU A 193 21.25 -36.02 -18.20
CA GLU A 193 20.78 -37.41 -18.26
C GLU A 193 19.49 -37.61 -17.46
N ARG A 194 18.93 -36.53 -16.91
CA ARG A 194 17.67 -36.55 -16.17
C ARG A 194 16.56 -37.12 -17.05
N ALA A 195 15.92 -38.18 -16.55
CA ALA A 195 14.82 -38.85 -17.23
C ALA A 195 13.44 -38.41 -16.71
N GLU A 196 13.36 -37.72 -15.56
CA GLU A 196 12.10 -37.38 -14.91
C GLU A 196 11.83 -35.87 -14.84
N PHE A 197 10.65 -35.40 -15.24
CA PHE A 197 10.28 -33.98 -15.23
C PHE A 197 8.85 -33.75 -14.71
N PRO A 198 8.55 -32.58 -14.11
CA PRO A 198 7.17 -32.23 -13.78
C PRO A 198 6.37 -31.85 -15.03
N LEU A 199 5.09 -32.22 -15.07
CA LEU A 199 4.10 -31.76 -16.05
C LEU A 199 3.12 -30.80 -15.39
N PHE A 200 3.11 -29.56 -15.90
CA PHE A 200 2.22 -28.51 -15.44
C PHE A 200 0.93 -28.45 -16.25
N GLN A 201 -0.20 -28.09 -15.62
CA GLN A 201 -1.46 -27.94 -16.33
C GLN A 201 -1.42 -26.85 -17.42
N THR A 202 -0.63 -25.78 -17.20
CA THR A 202 -0.57 -24.64 -18.13
C THR A 202 0.84 -24.09 -18.25
N LYS A 203 1.10 -23.36 -19.34
CA LYS A 203 2.36 -22.62 -19.52
C LYS A 203 2.60 -21.61 -18.40
N ALA A 204 1.55 -20.97 -17.89
CA ALA A 204 1.67 -20.00 -16.79
C ALA A 204 2.20 -20.64 -15.50
N LEU A 205 1.70 -21.83 -15.15
CA LEU A 205 2.19 -22.59 -13.98
C LEU A 205 3.63 -23.08 -14.17
N ALA A 206 3.98 -23.48 -15.39
CA ALA A 206 5.37 -23.83 -15.74
C ALA A 206 6.32 -22.63 -15.57
N GLU A 207 5.94 -21.44 -16.02
CA GLU A 207 6.75 -20.24 -15.82
C GLU A 207 6.80 -19.82 -14.34
N LEU A 208 5.70 -19.95 -13.58
CA LEU A 208 5.72 -19.70 -12.14
C LEU A 208 6.72 -20.62 -11.40
N ALA A 209 6.79 -21.90 -11.79
CA ALA A 209 7.75 -22.85 -11.22
C ALA A 209 9.22 -22.45 -11.46
N LYS A 210 9.52 -21.76 -12.58
CA LYS A 210 10.87 -21.21 -12.85
C LYS A 210 11.25 -20.16 -11.81
N HIS A 211 10.32 -19.28 -11.43
CA HIS A 211 10.56 -18.24 -10.44
C HIS A 211 10.81 -18.82 -9.03
N ASN A 212 10.04 -19.83 -8.65
CA ASN A 212 10.18 -20.51 -7.35
C ASN A 212 11.54 -21.21 -7.19
N GLN A 213 12.24 -21.59 -8.28
CA GLN A 213 13.59 -22.19 -8.21
C GLN A 213 14.67 -21.20 -7.74
N THR A 214 14.45 -19.88 -7.84
CA THR A 214 15.37 -18.87 -7.30
C THR A 214 15.23 -18.66 -5.80
N GLY A 215 14.23 -19.32 -5.19
CA GLY A 215 13.83 -19.17 -3.80
C GLY A 215 13.15 -17.83 -3.52
N SER A 216 12.51 -17.74 -2.36
CA SER A 216 11.86 -16.53 -1.90
C SER A 216 12.15 -16.23 -0.43
N MET A 217 12.07 -14.96 -0.08
CA MET A 217 12.03 -14.50 1.30
C MET A 217 10.57 -14.39 1.74
N THR A 218 10.21 -15.06 2.84
CA THR A 218 8.88 -14.92 3.46
C THR A 218 8.91 -13.95 4.64
N MET A 219 7.80 -13.27 4.87
CA MET A 219 7.59 -12.44 6.06
C MET A 219 6.11 -12.37 6.44
N LYS A 220 5.83 -12.03 7.69
CA LYS A 220 4.47 -11.81 8.20
C LYS A 220 4.15 -10.33 8.32
N LEU A 221 3.00 -9.95 7.79
CA LEU A 221 2.35 -8.65 7.96
C LEU A 221 1.15 -8.81 8.90
N PHE A 222 0.82 -7.79 9.67
CA PHE A 222 -0.33 -7.75 10.57
C PHE A 222 -1.31 -6.65 10.13
N ALA A 223 -2.59 -6.99 10.08
CA ALA A 223 -3.70 -6.06 9.83
C ALA A 223 -4.83 -6.32 10.84
N ALA A 224 -5.63 -5.29 11.14
CA ALA A 224 -6.80 -5.43 12.02
C ALA A 224 -7.90 -6.31 11.37
N GLU A 225 -7.97 -6.31 10.04
CA GLU A 225 -8.90 -7.10 9.25
C GLU A 225 -8.21 -7.58 7.97
N LEU A 226 -8.70 -8.66 7.35
CA LEU A 226 -8.18 -9.14 6.08
C LEU A 226 -8.59 -8.16 4.97
N PRO A 227 -7.66 -7.47 4.30
CA PRO A 227 -8.01 -6.66 3.13
C PRO A 227 -8.54 -7.56 2.00
N PRO A 228 -9.18 -7.00 0.95
CA PRO A 228 -9.74 -7.79 -0.15
C PRO A 228 -8.63 -8.37 -1.04
N ILE A 229 -7.92 -9.37 -0.53
CA ILE A 229 -6.81 -10.11 -1.16
C ILE A 229 -7.07 -11.61 -1.08
N LYS A 230 -6.40 -12.40 -1.92
CA LYS A 230 -6.45 -13.86 -1.95
C LYS A 230 -5.04 -14.45 -1.99
N LYS A 231 -4.93 -15.78 -1.79
CA LYS A 231 -3.66 -16.48 -2.03
C LYS A 231 -3.24 -16.28 -3.49
N GLY A 232 -1.99 -15.89 -3.71
CA GLY A 232 -1.47 -15.53 -5.02
C GLY A 232 -1.72 -14.08 -5.45
N SER A 233 -2.42 -13.25 -4.66
CA SER A 233 -2.50 -11.81 -4.95
C SER A 233 -1.09 -11.20 -5.03
N PRO A 234 -0.86 -10.18 -5.88
CA PRO A 234 0.46 -9.62 -6.10
C PRO A 234 0.95 -8.80 -4.90
N LEU A 235 2.25 -8.92 -4.61
CA LEU A 235 3.00 -7.99 -3.78
C LEU A 235 3.77 -7.03 -4.69
N LEU A 236 3.51 -5.74 -4.55
CA LEU A 236 3.92 -4.71 -5.49
C LEU A 236 4.97 -3.78 -4.87
N TYR A 237 6.04 -3.50 -5.61
CA TYR A 237 6.96 -2.39 -5.34
C TYR A 237 6.91 -1.40 -6.49
N ARG A 238 6.46 -0.17 -6.24
CA ARG A 238 6.30 0.87 -7.28
C ARG A 238 5.55 0.39 -8.53
N ASN A 239 4.47 -0.37 -8.31
CA ASN A 239 3.60 -0.98 -9.33
C ASN A 239 4.19 -2.20 -10.04
N MET A 240 5.43 -2.62 -9.73
CA MET A 240 5.99 -3.87 -10.26
C MET A 240 5.69 -5.02 -9.32
N GLU A 241 5.24 -6.14 -9.86
CA GLU A 241 5.10 -7.40 -9.11
C GLU A 241 6.47 -7.96 -8.76
N VAL A 242 6.73 -8.10 -7.46
CA VAL A 242 8.01 -8.56 -6.91
C VAL A 242 7.85 -9.79 -6.00
N GLY A 243 6.62 -10.29 -5.90
CA GLY A 243 6.25 -11.38 -5.02
C GLY A 243 4.74 -11.56 -4.95
N SER A 244 4.28 -12.38 -4.01
CA SER A 244 2.85 -12.71 -3.87
C SER A 244 2.45 -12.99 -2.43
N ILE A 245 1.15 -12.98 -2.17
CA ILE A 245 0.57 -13.41 -0.91
C ILE A 245 0.59 -14.94 -0.84
N ALA A 246 1.31 -15.49 0.13
CA ALA A 246 1.46 -16.94 0.29
C ALA A 246 0.30 -17.54 1.11
N ASP A 247 -0.02 -16.93 2.25
CA ASP A 247 -1.07 -17.42 3.15
C ASP A 247 -1.59 -16.32 4.09
N TYR A 248 -2.67 -16.58 4.81
CA TYR A 248 -3.15 -15.72 5.90
C TYR A 248 -3.87 -16.53 6.98
N GLU A 249 -3.74 -16.09 8.22
CA GLU A 249 -4.29 -16.75 9.41
C GLU A 249 -4.98 -15.72 10.33
N LEU A 250 -6.17 -16.07 10.82
CA LEU A 250 -6.89 -15.27 11.81
C LEU A 250 -6.21 -15.43 13.18
N THR A 251 -6.11 -14.34 13.95
CA THR A 251 -5.52 -14.32 15.29
C THR A 251 -6.34 -13.45 16.24
N ASP A 252 -6.02 -13.48 17.53
CA ASP A 252 -6.65 -12.65 18.54
C ASP A 252 -6.29 -11.18 18.29
N GLY A 253 -7.24 -10.41 17.76
CA GLY A 253 -7.09 -8.98 17.49
C GLY A 253 -6.73 -8.61 16.04
N GLY A 254 -6.68 -9.58 15.11
CA GLY A 254 -6.49 -9.26 13.69
C GLY A 254 -6.15 -10.46 12.81
N VAL A 255 -5.38 -10.21 11.75
CA VAL A 255 -5.00 -11.21 10.74
C VAL A 255 -3.51 -11.09 10.45
N TYR A 256 -2.81 -12.23 10.47
CA TYR A 256 -1.45 -12.32 9.94
C TYR A 256 -1.48 -12.74 8.47
N ILE A 257 -0.73 -12.03 7.65
CA ILE A 257 -0.65 -12.25 6.20
C ILE A 257 0.80 -12.59 5.90
N SER A 258 1.03 -13.82 5.42
CA SER A 258 2.34 -14.29 4.98
C SER A 258 2.56 -13.88 3.54
N VAL A 259 3.59 -13.07 3.29
CA VAL A 259 3.98 -12.62 1.96
C VAL A 259 5.32 -13.23 1.56
N SER A 260 5.44 -13.56 0.27
CA SER A 260 6.63 -14.13 -0.36
C SER A 260 7.20 -13.11 -1.34
N ILE A 261 8.51 -12.84 -1.25
CA ILE A 261 9.24 -11.92 -2.14
C ILE A 261 10.31 -12.72 -2.87
N ASP A 262 10.39 -12.59 -4.20
CA ASP A 262 11.45 -13.25 -4.97
C ASP A 262 12.84 -12.83 -4.44
N ASN A 263 13.77 -13.77 -4.31
CA ASN A 263 15.09 -13.49 -3.74
C ASN A 263 15.85 -12.37 -4.47
N LYS A 264 15.66 -12.22 -5.79
CA LYS A 264 16.23 -11.12 -6.58
C LYS A 264 15.81 -9.72 -6.08
N TYR A 265 14.65 -9.61 -5.43
CA TYR A 265 14.08 -8.35 -4.92
C TYR A 265 14.20 -8.19 -3.40
N LYS A 266 14.82 -9.14 -2.71
CA LYS A 266 15.02 -9.09 -1.24
C LYS A 266 15.63 -7.76 -0.76
N HIS A 267 16.51 -7.17 -1.57
CA HIS A 267 17.19 -5.91 -1.27
C HIS A 267 16.25 -4.68 -1.19
N LEU A 268 15.01 -4.78 -1.69
CA LEU A 268 14.04 -3.70 -1.64
C LEU A 268 13.43 -3.51 -0.23
N VAL A 269 13.48 -4.56 0.59
CA VAL A 269 12.97 -4.54 1.96
C VAL A 269 14.07 -4.06 2.89
N THR A 270 13.82 -2.94 3.57
CA THR A 270 14.72 -2.30 4.51
C THR A 270 14.03 -2.08 5.85
N LYS A 271 14.75 -1.57 6.86
CA LYS A 271 14.16 -1.17 8.15
C LYS A 271 13.07 -0.10 8.04
N GLN A 272 13.00 0.61 6.91
CA GLN A 272 12.06 1.71 6.66
C GLN A 272 10.90 1.28 5.75
N THR A 273 10.79 0.00 5.40
CA THR A 273 9.72 -0.48 4.54
C THR A 273 8.35 -0.29 5.21
N VAL A 274 7.35 0.14 4.45
CA VAL A 274 5.96 0.26 4.89
C VAL A 274 5.08 -0.45 3.89
N PHE A 275 4.13 -1.23 4.39
CA PHE A 275 3.17 -1.98 3.56
C PHE A 275 1.79 -1.36 3.66
N TRP A 276 1.08 -1.26 2.54
CA TRP A 276 -0.32 -0.84 2.51
C TRP A 276 -1.13 -1.69 1.54
N ASN A 277 -2.41 -1.86 1.86
CA ASN A 277 -3.37 -2.44 0.95
C ASN A 277 -3.53 -1.53 -0.27
N ARG A 278 -3.47 -2.13 -1.45
CA ARG A 278 -3.58 -1.46 -2.75
C ARG A 278 -4.76 -2.03 -3.55
N SER A 279 -5.87 -2.24 -2.87
CA SER A 279 -7.08 -2.76 -3.47
C SER A 279 -8.12 -1.64 -3.51
N GLY A 280 -8.63 -1.32 -4.70
CA GLY A 280 -9.68 -0.33 -4.90
C GLY A 280 -9.25 1.01 -5.51
N VAL A 281 -10.19 1.94 -5.54
CA VAL A 281 -10.03 3.30 -6.09
C VAL A 281 -9.82 4.28 -4.94
N GLU A 282 -8.72 5.03 -4.96
CA GLU A 282 -8.47 6.10 -3.98
C GLU A 282 -9.14 7.38 -4.47
N VAL A 283 -10.05 7.94 -3.65
CA VAL A 283 -10.74 9.20 -3.92
C VAL A 283 -10.39 10.20 -2.82
N GLU A 284 -9.77 11.31 -3.20
CA GLU A 284 -9.49 12.44 -2.33
C GLU A 284 -10.41 13.61 -2.72
N ALA A 285 -11.32 14.00 -1.84
CA ALA A 285 -12.16 15.18 -2.02
C ALA A 285 -11.58 16.37 -1.24
N SER A 286 -11.37 17.49 -1.93
CA SER A 286 -10.92 18.74 -1.33
C SER A 286 -11.77 19.91 -1.83
N LEU A 287 -11.65 21.07 -1.19
CA LEU A 287 -12.29 22.31 -1.66
C LEU A 287 -11.79 22.74 -3.06
N SER A 288 -10.64 22.21 -3.50
CA SER A 288 -10.06 22.47 -4.82
C SER A 288 -10.53 21.47 -5.89
N GLY A 289 -11.33 20.46 -5.53
CA GLY A 289 -11.84 19.43 -6.44
C GLY A 289 -11.64 17.99 -5.93
N ILE A 290 -11.98 17.04 -6.80
CA ILE A 290 -11.91 15.59 -6.54
C ILE A 290 -10.71 15.03 -7.32
N ASN A 291 -9.79 14.39 -6.61
CA ASN A 291 -8.67 13.66 -7.20
C ASN A 291 -8.93 12.15 -7.09
N VAL A 292 -8.86 11.44 -8.21
CA VAL A 292 -9.13 9.99 -8.27
C VAL A 292 -7.88 9.28 -8.78
N LYS A 293 -7.34 8.37 -7.97
CA LYS A 293 -6.25 7.47 -8.37
C LYS A 293 -6.80 6.05 -8.47
N ALA A 294 -6.66 5.44 -9.65
CA ALA A 294 -7.06 4.06 -9.89
C ALA A 294 -5.83 3.15 -9.93
N ALA A 295 -5.92 1.99 -9.29
CA ALA A 295 -4.94 0.91 -9.45
C ALA A 295 -5.11 0.20 -10.81
N PRO A 296 -4.09 -0.54 -11.30
CA PRO A 296 -4.26 -1.40 -12.48
C PRO A 296 -5.46 -2.33 -12.33
N LEU A 297 -6.20 -2.59 -13.43
CA LEU A 297 -7.45 -3.34 -13.41
C LEU A 297 -7.31 -4.72 -12.73
N LYS A 298 -6.20 -5.42 -12.98
CA LYS A 298 -5.89 -6.71 -12.34
C LYS A 298 -5.83 -6.58 -10.81
N THR A 299 -5.19 -5.54 -10.29
CA THR A 299 -5.11 -5.26 -8.85
C THR A 299 -6.45 -4.82 -8.24
N LEU A 300 -7.35 -4.21 -9.02
CA LEU A 300 -8.71 -3.89 -8.54
C LEU A 300 -9.56 -5.14 -8.28
N ILE A 301 -9.32 -6.22 -9.04
CA ILE A 301 -10.09 -7.47 -8.94
C ILE A 301 -9.42 -8.45 -8.00
N ASP A 302 -8.12 -8.68 -8.17
CA ASP A 302 -7.37 -9.65 -7.37
C ASP A 302 -6.95 -9.09 -6.00
N GLY A 303 -7.09 -7.79 -5.81
CA GLY A 303 -6.46 -7.06 -4.71
C GLY A 303 -4.93 -7.04 -4.84
N GLY A 304 -4.28 -6.40 -3.88
CA GLY A 304 -2.83 -6.44 -3.78
C GLY A 304 -2.30 -5.72 -2.56
N ILE A 305 -1.08 -6.05 -2.18
CA ILE A 305 -0.33 -5.29 -1.17
C ILE A 305 0.79 -4.56 -1.88
N ALA A 306 0.98 -3.29 -1.58
CA ALA A 306 2.12 -2.53 -2.04
C ALA A 306 3.04 -2.16 -0.88
N PHE A 307 4.32 -1.94 -1.20
CA PHE A 307 5.28 -1.41 -0.24
C PHE A 307 6.26 -0.44 -0.89
N ASP A 308 6.83 0.42 -0.06
CA ASP A 308 7.97 1.28 -0.38
C ASP A 308 8.75 1.61 0.91
N ASN A 309 9.91 2.23 0.78
CA ASN A 309 10.72 2.68 1.90
C ASN A 309 10.33 4.10 2.30
N LEU A 310 9.70 4.25 3.48
CA LEU A 310 9.21 5.51 4.01
C LEU A 310 9.84 5.78 5.39
N PRO A 311 10.88 6.63 5.49
CA PRO A 311 11.54 6.92 6.76
C PRO A 311 10.60 7.61 7.75
N GLY A 312 10.72 7.25 9.04
CA GLY A 312 9.97 7.88 10.13
C GLY A 312 8.55 7.33 10.34
N ILE A 313 8.15 6.28 9.62
CA ILE A 313 6.84 5.64 9.78
C ILE A 313 6.98 4.41 10.67
N GLU A 314 6.14 4.30 11.69
CA GLU A 314 6.05 3.09 12.50
C GLU A 314 5.51 1.95 11.62
N ASN A 315 6.35 0.98 11.32
CA ASN A 315 6.06 -0.05 10.32
C ASN A 315 5.94 -1.44 10.93
N LYS A 316 5.86 -1.54 12.27
CA LYS A 316 5.73 -2.80 12.99
C LYS A 316 4.68 -2.73 14.08
N THR A 317 4.13 -3.89 14.40
CA THR A 317 3.29 -4.13 15.58
C THR A 317 3.88 -5.34 16.29
N GLY A 318 4.55 -5.10 17.41
CA GLY A 318 5.46 -6.09 18.00
C GLY A 318 6.61 -6.42 17.06
N SER A 319 6.82 -7.70 16.75
CA SER A 319 7.86 -8.18 15.83
C SER A 319 7.46 -8.12 14.35
N ASN A 320 6.16 -8.02 14.06
CA ASN A 320 5.58 -8.20 12.73
C ASN A 320 5.47 -6.87 11.98
N TRP A 321 5.54 -6.90 10.66
CA TRP A 321 5.33 -5.71 9.83
C TRP A 321 3.86 -5.29 9.89
N LYS A 322 3.61 -3.99 9.93
CA LYS A 322 2.26 -3.44 9.92
C LYS A 322 1.77 -3.26 8.49
N LEU A 323 0.56 -3.74 8.20
CA LEU A 323 -0.15 -3.48 6.96
C LEU A 323 -1.17 -2.37 7.17
N TYR A 324 -0.98 -1.26 6.48
CA TYR A 324 -1.90 -0.13 6.48
C TYR A 324 -3.08 -0.37 5.54
N SER A 325 -4.23 0.26 5.83
CA SER A 325 -5.45 0.16 5.03
C SER A 325 -5.32 0.71 3.60
N ASP A 326 -4.45 1.70 3.43
CA ASP A 326 -4.25 2.45 2.19
C ASP A 326 -2.95 3.26 2.25
N PHE A 327 -2.53 3.82 1.10
CA PHE A 327 -1.29 4.59 1.02
C PHE A 327 -1.31 5.85 1.87
N ASN A 328 -2.45 6.53 1.99
CA ASN A 328 -2.58 7.77 2.75
C ASN A 328 -2.49 7.53 4.26
N SER A 329 -3.03 6.41 4.74
CA SER A 329 -2.93 5.94 6.12
C SER A 329 -1.51 5.49 6.45
N ALA A 330 -0.82 4.82 5.52
CA ALA A 330 0.62 4.55 5.63
C ALA A 330 1.43 5.85 5.69
N ARG A 331 1.14 6.80 4.79
CA ARG A 331 1.73 8.14 4.68
C ARG A 331 1.20 9.14 5.71
N LYS A 332 0.64 8.73 6.85
CA LYS A 332 0.38 9.67 7.96
C LYS A 332 1.73 10.11 8.55
N PHE A 333 2.43 10.94 7.79
CA PHE A 333 3.81 11.38 7.90
C PHE A 333 3.94 12.43 8.97
N GLY A 334 4.83 12.17 9.93
CA GLY A 334 5.25 13.19 10.86
C GLY A 334 5.50 12.67 12.25
N GLN A 335 6.20 13.47 13.05
CA GLN A 335 6.31 13.21 14.48
C GLN A 335 5.00 13.60 15.14
N SER A 336 4.41 12.67 15.89
CA SER A 336 3.29 12.99 16.77
C SER A 336 3.80 13.78 17.97
N ILE A 337 3.15 14.89 18.25
CA ILE A 337 3.33 15.73 19.43
C ILE A 337 2.00 15.82 20.17
N THR A 338 2.06 16.13 21.46
CA THR A 338 0.90 16.39 22.31
C THR A 338 0.94 17.86 22.73
N LEU A 339 -0.14 18.58 22.45
CA LEU A 339 -0.36 19.94 22.94
C LEU A 339 -1.36 19.89 24.10
N PHE A 340 -1.09 20.61 25.17
CA PHE A 340 -1.98 20.73 26.32
C PHE A 340 -2.63 22.11 26.38
N THR A 341 -3.92 22.16 26.68
CA THR A 341 -4.60 23.42 26.96
C THR A 341 -5.63 23.25 28.08
N THR A 342 -5.82 24.31 28.86
CA THR A 342 -6.90 24.44 29.83
C THR A 342 -8.06 25.30 29.30
N ALA A 343 -7.92 25.85 28.09
CA ALA A 343 -8.96 26.67 27.48
C ALA A 343 -10.10 25.80 26.93
N THR A 344 -11.26 25.88 27.58
CA THR A 344 -12.45 25.06 27.30
C THR A 344 -13.38 25.64 26.22
N ASP A 345 -13.13 26.86 25.76
CA ASP A 345 -13.95 27.56 24.75
C ASP A 345 -13.53 27.26 23.29
N GLN A 346 -12.57 26.35 23.08
CA GLN A 346 -11.88 26.17 21.80
C GLN A 346 -12.30 24.87 21.09
N ALA A 347 -12.98 25.01 19.95
CA ALA A 347 -13.32 23.88 19.09
C ALA A 347 -12.09 23.45 18.26
N ILE A 348 -11.22 22.63 18.87
CA ILE A 348 -10.05 22.04 18.20
C ILE A 348 -10.46 20.71 17.57
N ASN A 349 -10.65 20.72 16.26
CA ASN A 349 -11.14 19.58 15.50
C ASN A 349 -10.02 18.83 14.77
N LYS A 350 -10.24 17.53 14.54
CA LYS A 350 -9.41 16.71 13.65
C LYS A 350 -9.26 17.37 12.28
N GLY A 351 -8.03 17.45 11.78
CA GLY A 351 -7.68 18.08 10.51
C GLY A 351 -7.33 19.57 10.60
N MET A 352 -7.50 20.22 11.77
CA MET A 352 -7.07 21.60 11.97
C MET A 352 -5.58 21.76 11.65
N ALA A 353 -5.22 22.74 10.83
CA ALA A 353 -3.85 22.91 10.37
C ALA A 353 -2.96 23.54 11.45
N ILE A 354 -1.70 23.09 11.52
CA ILE A 354 -0.60 23.79 12.19
C ILE A 354 0.19 24.55 11.12
N LYS A 355 0.43 25.84 11.33
CA LYS A 355 1.09 26.71 10.35
C LYS A 355 2.25 27.50 10.94
N TYR A 356 3.38 27.50 10.22
CA TYR A 356 4.49 28.44 10.46
C TYR A 356 4.43 29.54 9.40
N GLN A 357 4.28 30.80 9.81
CA GLN A 357 4.20 31.96 8.89
C GLN A 357 3.20 31.76 7.74
N GLY A 358 2.08 31.08 7.99
CA GLY A 358 1.03 30.80 7.01
C GLY A 358 1.23 29.51 6.19
N VAL A 359 2.41 28.88 6.21
CA VAL A 359 2.69 27.60 5.55
C VAL A 359 2.24 26.43 6.44
N LYS A 360 1.50 25.46 5.89
CA LYS A 360 1.08 24.27 6.65
C LYS A 360 2.28 23.38 6.96
N VAL A 361 2.55 23.18 8.25
CA VAL A 361 3.66 22.38 8.78
C VAL A 361 3.20 21.18 9.59
N GLY A 362 1.90 21.07 9.86
CA GLY A 362 1.31 19.96 10.58
C GLY A 362 -0.21 20.00 10.59
N GLU A 363 -0.81 19.07 11.32
CA GLU A 363 -2.27 19.01 11.52
C GLU A 363 -2.66 18.27 12.81
N VAL A 364 -3.82 18.62 13.36
CA VAL A 364 -4.42 17.93 14.50
C VAL A 364 -4.98 16.58 14.07
N MET A 365 -4.63 15.52 14.80
CA MET A 365 -5.08 14.16 14.51
C MET A 365 -6.32 13.78 15.33
N LEU A 366 -6.33 14.13 16.61
CA LEU A 366 -7.42 13.88 17.54
C LEU A 366 -7.29 14.77 18.79
N THR A 367 -8.39 14.94 19.50
CA THR A 367 -8.50 15.76 20.72
C THR A 367 -9.16 14.90 21.79
N LEU A 368 -8.57 14.83 22.98
CA LEU A 368 -9.02 13.99 24.10
C LEU A 368 -9.16 14.85 25.37
N PRO A 369 -10.27 14.75 26.10
CA PRO A 369 -10.36 15.30 27.45
C PRO A 369 -9.52 14.46 28.43
N ASP A 370 -8.73 15.12 29.27
CA ASP A 370 -8.06 14.55 30.44
C ASP A 370 -8.84 14.99 31.68
N PHE A 371 -9.77 14.14 32.11
CA PHE A 371 -10.68 14.41 33.22
C PHE A 371 -9.98 14.42 34.59
N ASP A 372 -8.79 13.82 34.71
CA ASP A 372 -8.06 13.76 35.98
C ASP A 372 -7.30 15.07 36.23
N LYS A 373 -6.89 15.77 35.17
CA LYS A 373 -6.10 16.99 35.23
C LYS A 373 -6.83 18.24 34.74
N ASP A 374 -8.15 18.15 34.54
CA ASP A 374 -9.02 19.24 34.06
C ASP A 374 -8.43 19.97 32.84
N ARG A 375 -7.95 19.21 31.85
CA ARG A 375 -7.31 19.75 30.65
C ARG A 375 -7.67 18.98 29.40
N VAL A 376 -7.29 19.52 28.25
CA VAL A 376 -7.49 18.89 26.94
C VAL A 376 -6.13 18.51 26.37
N GLU A 377 -6.00 17.25 25.95
CA GLU A 377 -4.84 16.73 25.22
C GLU A 377 -5.13 16.74 23.71
N ILE A 378 -4.30 17.42 22.95
CA ILE A 378 -4.43 17.54 21.50
C ILE A 378 -3.26 16.81 20.87
N VAL A 379 -3.55 15.67 20.23
CA VAL A 379 -2.52 14.93 19.51
C VAL A 379 -2.44 15.49 18.09
N ALA A 380 -1.28 16.02 17.74
CA ALA A 380 -1.02 16.63 16.45
C ALA A 380 0.19 15.99 15.76
N ARG A 381 0.25 16.13 14.44
CA ARG A 381 1.31 15.58 13.60
C ARG A 381 2.08 16.70 12.92
N ILE A 382 3.38 16.74 13.13
CA ILE A 382 4.31 17.68 12.46
C ILE A 382 4.96 16.99 11.26
N LEU A 383 4.89 17.61 10.07
CA LEU A 383 5.45 17.02 8.85
C LEU A 383 6.97 16.77 8.97
N PRO A 384 7.50 15.67 8.42
CA PRO A 384 8.89 15.22 8.63
C PRO A 384 9.97 16.28 8.41
N GLU A 385 9.81 17.11 7.38
CA GLU A 385 10.72 18.17 6.99
C GLU A 385 10.84 19.30 8.04
N TYR A 386 9.88 19.40 8.97
CA TYR A 386 9.84 20.42 10.02
C TYR A 386 10.03 19.87 11.43
N VAL A 387 10.09 18.53 11.59
CA VAL A 387 10.20 17.89 12.90
C VAL A 387 11.37 18.45 13.69
N LYS A 388 12.56 18.53 13.08
CA LYS A 388 13.79 18.95 13.77
C LYS A 388 13.73 20.39 14.33
N GLN A 389 12.91 21.26 13.74
CA GLN A 389 12.79 22.67 14.10
C GLN A 389 11.59 22.96 15.00
N LEU A 390 10.56 22.12 14.96
CA LEU A 390 9.28 22.34 15.64
C LEU A 390 9.06 21.40 16.83
N THR A 391 10.03 20.54 17.14
CA THR A 391 9.94 19.59 18.26
C THR A 391 11.04 19.85 19.29
N ASN A 392 11.36 21.12 19.56
CA ASN A 392 12.35 21.51 20.58
C ASN A 392 11.63 22.13 21.77
N THR A 393 12.12 21.95 22.99
CA THR A 393 11.46 22.45 24.22
C THR A 393 11.05 23.93 24.20
N GLY A 394 11.74 24.79 23.43
CA GLY A 394 11.39 26.20 23.29
C GLY A 394 10.32 26.52 22.23
N THR A 395 9.84 25.53 21.47
CA THR A 395 8.84 25.74 20.42
C THR A 395 7.52 26.21 21.03
N TYR A 396 6.96 27.27 20.47
CA TYR A 396 5.75 27.92 21.00
C TYR A 396 4.57 27.72 20.05
N TYR A 397 3.46 27.21 20.57
CA TYR A 397 2.24 26.94 19.83
C TYR A 397 1.11 27.84 20.35
N TRP A 398 0.37 28.48 19.46
CA TRP A 398 -0.78 29.29 19.86
C TRP A 398 -1.94 29.23 18.89
N MET A 399 -3.11 29.57 19.40
CA MET A 399 -4.34 29.56 18.63
C MET A 399 -4.52 30.86 17.84
N VAL A 400 -4.74 30.77 16.53
CA VAL A 400 -5.11 31.94 15.72
C VAL A 400 -6.63 31.96 15.50
N LYS A 401 -7.28 32.95 16.12
CA LYS A 401 -8.73 33.16 16.06
C LYS A 401 -9.08 34.31 15.09
N PRO A 402 -10.25 34.26 14.42
CA PRO A 402 -10.74 35.40 13.67
C PRO A 402 -11.05 36.55 14.64
N GLU A 403 -10.49 37.73 14.38
CA GLU A 403 -10.73 38.91 15.19
C GLU A 403 -11.61 39.89 14.42
N ILE A 404 -12.88 39.98 14.80
CA ILE A 404 -13.86 40.88 14.18
C ILE A 404 -13.89 42.16 15.02
N GLY A 405 -13.48 43.28 14.43
CA GLY A 405 -13.55 44.61 15.03
C GLY A 405 -14.31 45.58 14.13
N LEU A 406 -14.64 46.76 14.67
CA LEU A 406 -15.32 47.80 13.89
C LEU A 406 -14.42 48.42 12.81
N ASN A 407 -13.10 48.33 12.99
CA ASN A 407 -12.09 48.80 12.04
C ASN A 407 -11.72 47.76 10.96
N GLY A 408 -12.46 46.64 10.88
CA GLY A 408 -12.22 45.55 9.93
C GLY A 408 -11.94 44.22 10.61
N VAL A 409 -11.66 43.19 9.80
CA VAL A 409 -11.41 41.84 10.29
C VAL A 409 -9.92 41.51 10.19
N LYS A 410 -9.28 41.23 11.32
CA LYS A 410 -7.92 40.70 11.39
C LYS A 410 -7.97 39.17 11.27
N ASN A 411 -6.91 38.57 10.73
CA ASN A 411 -6.82 37.14 10.46
C ASN A 411 -7.94 36.62 9.53
N LEU A 412 -8.15 37.26 8.38
CA LEU A 412 -9.20 36.89 7.40
C LEU A 412 -9.20 35.38 7.05
N GLY A 413 -8.03 34.74 6.98
CA GLY A 413 -7.92 33.30 6.74
C GLY A 413 -8.50 32.42 7.85
N ALA A 414 -8.58 32.93 9.08
CA ALA A 414 -9.20 32.25 10.23
C ALA A 414 -10.74 32.36 10.26
N ILE A 415 -11.34 33.20 9.41
CA ILE A 415 -12.80 33.26 9.22
C ILE A 415 -13.31 31.97 8.59
N VAL A 416 -12.55 31.40 7.64
CA VAL A 416 -12.89 30.15 6.96
C VAL A 416 -12.58 28.94 7.84
N SER A 417 -11.43 28.97 8.56
CA SER A 417 -11.02 27.88 9.45
C SER A 417 -9.94 28.35 10.43
N GLN A 418 -10.18 28.17 11.74
CA GLN A 418 -9.17 28.36 12.79
C GLN A 418 -7.95 27.46 12.54
N TYR A 419 -6.75 27.91 12.95
CA TYR A 419 -5.52 27.14 12.79
C TYR A 419 -4.53 27.45 13.91
N ILE A 420 -3.70 26.47 14.26
CA ILE A 420 -2.64 26.62 15.26
C ILE A 420 -1.43 27.24 14.56
N ALA A 421 -0.91 28.32 15.08
CA ALA A 421 0.37 28.87 14.65
C ALA A 421 1.50 28.30 15.53
N VAL A 422 2.68 28.23 14.95
CA VAL A 422 3.88 27.75 15.64
C VAL A 422 5.05 28.68 15.38
N GLU A 423 5.91 28.83 16.38
CA GLU A 423 7.21 29.50 16.30
C GLU A 423 8.31 28.53 16.76
N PRO A 424 9.34 28.27 15.94
CA PRO A 424 10.47 27.42 16.31
C PRO A 424 11.20 27.96 17.53
N GLY A 425 11.58 27.06 18.43
CA GLY A 425 12.40 27.40 19.58
C GLY A 425 13.69 26.61 19.64
N LYS A 426 14.55 26.97 20.60
CA LYS A 426 15.81 26.27 20.89
C LYS A 426 15.61 25.34 22.07
N GLY A 427 16.47 24.32 22.18
CA GLY A 427 16.49 23.37 23.29
C GLY A 427 16.46 21.93 22.84
N GLU A 428 16.32 21.02 23.80
CA GLU A 428 16.33 19.58 23.56
C GLU A 428 15.08 19.10 22.81
N PRO A 429 15.13 17.96 22.11
CA PRO A 429 13.96 17.37 21.49
C PRO A 429 12.84 17.08 22.51
N SER A 430 11.62 17.54 22.22
CA SER A 430 10.41 17.33 23.02
C SER A 430 9.24 16.93 22.12
N LYS A 431 8.28 16.19 22.68
CA LYS A 431 7.01 15.83 22.03
C LYS A 431 5.80 16.43 22.72
N THR A 432 6.03 17.28 23.72
CA THR A 432 5.00 17.79 24.61
C THR A 432 5.16 19.29 24.73
N PHE A 433 4.05 20.01 24.53
CA PHE A 433 4.01 21.47 24.52
C PHE A 433 2.68 21.97 25.10
N ASP A 434 2.66 23.23 25.52
CA ASP A 434 1.42 23.93 25.84
C ASP A 434 0.89 24.63 24.58
N LEU A 435 -0.43 24.68 24.44
CA LEU A 435 -1.13 25.48 23.43
C LEU A 435 -1.65 26.76 24.09
N HIS A 436 -1.09 27.89 23.67
CA HIS A 436 -1.41 29.21 24.20
C HIS A 436 -2.53 29.92 23.42
N ASP A 437 -3.17 30.90 24.06
CA ASP A 437 -4.27 31.67 23.45
C ASP A 437 -3.80 32.80 22.53
N PHE A 438 -2.56 33.24 22.68
CA PHE A 438 -2.02 34.43 22.01
C PHE A 438 -0.64 34.16 21.43
N ALA A 439 -0.28 34.94 20.41
CA ALA A 439 1.06 34.91 19.86
C ALA A 439 2.09 35.30 20.94
N LYS A 440 3.28 34.68 20.87
CA LYS A 440 4.40 35.01 21.73
C LYS A 440 4.84 36.46 21.50
N VAL A 441 5.05 37.20 22.58
CA VAL A 441 5.71 38.52 22.54
C VAL A 441 7.16 38.33 22.97
N ASP A 442 8.10 38.43 22.02
CA ASP A 442 9.52 38.31 22.34
C ASP A 442 9.96 39.43 23.28
N ASN A 443 10.54 39.05 24.43
CA ASN A 443 11.06 39.99 25.44
C ASN A 443 10.02 40.97 26.03
N GLY A 444 8.72 40.63 25.99
CA GLY A 444 7.67 41.43 26.60
C GLY A 444 7.96 41.74 28.07
N ILE A 445 7.67 42.96 28.52
CA ILE A 445 7.86 43.37 29.91
C ILE A 445 6.54 43.22 30.66
N GLN A 446 6.55 42.38 31.69
CA GLN A 446 5.38 42.12 32.51
C GLN A 446 5.26 43.13 33.66
N PHE A 447 4.04 43.55 33.95
CA PHE A 447 3.69 44.36 35.12
C PHE A 447 2.45 43.78 35.81
N ILE A 448 2.26 44.12 37.08
CA ILE A 448 1.14 43.61 37.88
C ILE A 448 0.19 44.77 38.16
N LEU A 449 -1.09 44.58 37.85
CA LEU A 449 -2.15 45.53 38.16
C LEU A 449 -3.04 44.96 39.26
N GLN A 450 -3.33 45.77 40.29
CA GLN A 450 -4.22 45.40 41.39
C GLN A 450 -5.47 46.26 41.39
N SER A 451 -6.62 45.64 41.60
CA SER A 451 -7.92 46.30 41.67
C SER A 451 -8.83 45.61 42.68
N GLU A 452 -9.83 46.31 43.20
CA GLU A 452 -10.82 45.73 44.12
C GLU A 452 -11.69 44.66 43.43
N ASN A 453 -11.99 44.83 42.15
CA ASN A 453 -12.82 43.93 41.37
C ASN A 453 -12.29 43.80 39.94
N ARG A 454 -12.66 42.68 39.28
CA ARG A 454 -12.20 42.34 37.92
C ARG A 454 -12.74 43.30 36.85
N GLY A 455 -13.90 43.92 37.07
CA GLY A 455 -14.59 44.69 36.04
C GLY A 455 -14.78 43.90 34.74
N SER A 456 -14.53 44.55 33.60
CA SER A 456 -14.57 43.98 32.25
C SER A 456 -13.27 43.27 31.81
N ILE A 457 -12.28 43.19 32.69
CA ILE A 457 -10.92 42.79 32.34
C ILE A 457 -10.84 41.28 32.21
N LYS A 458 -10.25 40.79 31.14
CA LYS A 458 -10.04 39.36 30.87
C LYS A 458 -8.70 39.15 30.17
N PRO A 459 -8.13 37.93 30.16
CA PRO A 459 -7.02 37.62 29.28
C PRO A 459 -7.32 38.09 27.84
N GLY A 460 -6.37 38.81 27.25
CA GLY A 460 -6.51 39.46 25.94
C GLY A 460 -7.09 40.89 25.96
N THR A 461 -7.53 41.43 27.10
CA THR A 461 -7.91 42.86 27.19
C THR A 461 -6.71 43.74 26.81
N PRO A 462 -6.87 44.71 25.88
CA PRO A 462 -5.75 45.49 25.38
C PRO A 462 -5.25 46.49 26.43
N ILE A 463 -3.93 46.70 26.45
CA ILE A 463 -3.27 47.81 27.16
C ILE A 463 -3.03 48.92 26.15
N LEU A 464 -3.54 50.11 26.45
CA LEU A 464 -3.57 51.25 25.57
C LEU A 464 -2.67 52.36 26.11
N TYR A 465 -1.95 53.02 25.21
CA TYR A 465 -1.30 54.30 25.47
C TYR A 465 -1.77 55.29 24.40
N ARG A 466 -2.48 56.34 24.80
CA ARG A 466 -3.10 57.31 23.87
C ARG A 466 -3.91 56.61 22.76
N ASP A 467 -4.73 55.64 23.15
CA ASP A 467 -5.59 54.82 22.29
C ASP A 467 -4.85 53.89 21.30
N ILE A 468 -3.53 53.76 21.42
CA ILE A 468 -2.72 52.78 20.67
C ILE A 468 -2.52 51.54 21.54
N GLU A 469 -2.81 50.35 20.99
CA GLU A 469 -2.53 49.08 21.66
C GLU A 469 -1.02 48.86 21.76
N VAL A 470 -0.53 48.80 22.99
CA VAL A 470 0.90 48.63 23.33
C VAL A 470 1.17 47.35 24.13
N GLY A 471 0.13 46.62 24.50
CA GLY A 471 0.24 45.39 25.28
C GLY A 471 -1.11 44.73 25.50
N ARG A 472 -1.13 43.70 26.34
CA ARG A 472 -2.36 42.97 26.70
C ARG A 472 -2.31 42.45 28.13
N VAL A 473 -3.48 42.14 28.66
CA VAL A 473 -3.63 41.35 29.88
C VAL A 473 -3.36 39.88 29.55
N THR A 474 -2.42 39.25 30.24
CA THR A 474 -2.08 37.83 30.04
C THR A 474 -2.79 36.92 31.04
N MET A 475 -3.03 37.40 32.25
CA MET A 475 -3.64 36.62 33.34
C MET A 475 -4.50 37.51 34.23
N VAL A 476 -5.59 36.95 34.77
CA VAL A 476 -6.44 37.59 35.77
C VAL A 476 -6.80 36.56 36.82
N GLU A 477 -6.45 36.82 38.08
CA GLU A 477 -6.66 35.91 39.19
C GLU A 477 -7.05 36.66 40.47
N LEU A 478 -7.58 35.93 41.45
CA LEU A 478 -7.75 36.46 42.80
C LEU A 478 -6.38 36.55 43.47
N GLY A 479 -6.14 37.64 44.20
CA GLY A 479 -4.98 37.74 45.07
C GLY A 479 -4.97 36.62 46.10
N PRO A 480 -3.80 36.27 46.67
CA PRO A 480 -3.64 35.11 47.56
C PRO A 480 -4.52 35.19 48.83
N PHE A 481 -4.98 36.38 49.20
CA PHE A 481 -5.88 36.62 50.34
C PHE A 481 -7.33 36.89 49.93
N ALA A 482 -7.67 36.73 48.65
CA ALA A 482 -8.99 37.00 48.05
C ALA A 482 -9.55 38.42 48.30
N ASP A 483 -8.71 39.39 48.65
CA ASP A 483 -9.07 40.78 48.97
C ASP A 483 -8.98 41.72 47.75
N ARG A 484 -8.39 41.25 46.65
CA ARG A 484 -8.17 42.00 45.41
C ARG A 484 -8.11 41.08 44.20
N VAL A 485 -8.29 41.67 43.02
CA VAL A 485 -8.01 41.03 41.74
C VAL A 485 -6.62 41.47 41.26
N VAL A 486 -5.82 40.49 40.89
CA VAL A 486 -4.47 40.66 40.33
C VAL A 486 -4.53 40.37 38.84
N SER A 487 -4.15 41.34 38.03
CA SER A 487 -4.06 41.19 36.58
C SER A 487 -2.61 41.34 36.15
N THR A 488 -2.07 40.32 35.50
CA THR A 488 -0.74 40.39 34.88
C THR A 488 -0.90 40.96 33.49
N ILE A 489 -0.16 42.02 33.20
CA ILE A 489 -0.11 42.64 31.89
C ILE A 489 1.26 42.43 31.28
N GLU A 490 1.31 42.29 29.96
CA GLU A 490 2.53 42.23 29.19
C GLU A 490 2.53 43.36 28.16
N VAL A 491 3.56 44.19 28.21
CA VAL A 491 3.76 45.34 27.31
C VAL A 491 4.85 44.99 26.32
N ASP A 492 4.61 45.33 25.05
CA ASP A 492 5.57 45.12 23.96
C ASP A 492 6.90 45.82 24.29
N PRO A 493 8.07 45.18 24.04
CA PRO A 493 9.37 45.77 24.32
C PRO A 493 9.56 47.16 23.70
N ASN A 494 9.01 47.38 22.50
CA ASN A 494 9.11 48.65 21.79
C ASN A 494 8.34 49.77 22.49
N TYR A 495 7.40 49.44 23.39
CA TYR A 495 6.58 50.40 24.14
C TYR A 495 6.83 50.35 25.65
N ALA A 496 7.58 49.38 26.15
CA ALA A 496 7.81 49.21 27.59
C ALA A 496 8.50 50.43 28.24
N TYR A 497 9.22 51.24 27.46
CA TYR A 497 9.82 52.50 27.92
C TYR A 497 8.78 53.58 28.30
N LEU A 498 7.53 53.43 27.86
CA LEU A 498 6.43 54.35 28.19
C LEU A 498 5.95 54.17 29.62
N VAL A 499 6.12 52.98 30.20
CA VAL A 499 5.72 52.68 31.58
C VAL A 499 6.80 53.19 32.53
N ARG A 500 6.44 54.19 33.33
CA ARG A 500 7.31 54.82 34.32
C ARG A 500 6.89 54.42 35.73
N ALA A 501 7.80 54.59 36.68
CA ALA A 501 7.55 54.21 38.07
C ALA A 501 6.31 54.89 38.69
N ASN A 502 5.89 56.04 38.15
CA ASN A 502 4.71 56.80 38.56
C ASN A 502 3.56 56.77 37.53
N SER A 503 3.57 55.86 36.55
CA SER A 503 2.45 55.71 35.62
C SER A 503 1.17 55.30 36.35
N VAL A 504 0.05 55.86 35.91
CA VAL A 504 -1.29 55.60 36.48
C VAL A 504 -2.10 54.82 35.46
N PHE A 505 -2.68 53.70 35.90
CA PHE A 505 -3.51 52.82 35.08
C PHE A 505 -4.98 52.96 35.45
N TRP A 506 -5.87 52.94 34.46
CA TRP A 506 -7.31 52.90 34.70
C TRP A 506 -8.05 52.06 33.68
N ASN A 507 -9.21 51.55 34.08
CA ASN A 507 -10.12 50.85 33.18
C ASN A 507 -10.77 51.88 32.23
N ALA A 508 -10.54 51.72 30.93
CA ALA A 508 -11.13 52.55 29.86
C ALA A 508 -12.47 52.00 29.34
N SER A 509 -12.90 50.84 29.86
CA SER A 509 -14.15 50.18 29.46
C SER A 509 -15.36 50.79 30.16
N GLY A 510 -16.42 51.07 29.42
CA GLY A 510 -17.72 51.46 29.96
C GLY A 510 -18.17 52.88 29.59
N LEU A 511 -19.48 53.12 29.75
CA LEU A 511 -20.11 54.42 29.56
C LEU A 511 -20.15 55.14 30.91
N ASN A 512 -19.50 56.30 31.02
CA ASN A 512 -19.59 57.13 32.23
C ASN A 512 -20.66 58.22 32.01
N VAL A 513 -21.78 58.09 32.72
CA VAL A 513 -22.88 59.07 32.71
C VAL A 513 -22.96 59.74 34.07
N GLN A 514 -22.71 61.04 34.11
CA GLN A 514 -22.82 61.85 35.32
C GLN A 514 -24.07 62.73 35.19
N PHE A 515 -25.00 62.62 36.14
CA PHE A 515 -26.22 63.43 36.18
C PHE A 515 -26.04 64.59 37.15
N GLY A 516 -26.12 65.82 36.65
CA GLY A 516 -26.08 67.06 37.45
C GLY A 516 -27.35 67.89 37.30
N LEU A 517 -27.51 68.90 38.17
CA LEU A 517 -28.65 69.82 38.14
C LEU A 517 -28.76 70.63 36.84
N SER A 518 -27.68 70.73 36.07
CA SER A 518 -27.59 71.41 34.77
C SER A 518 -27.73 70.47 33.56
N GLY A 519 -27.90 69.15 33.78
CA GLY A 519 -28.04 68.14 32.71
C GLY A 519 -27.15 66.91 32.89
N ALA A 520 -27.16 66.01 31.90
CA ALA A 520 -26.31 64.81 31.89
C ALA A 520 -25.00 65.09 31.13
N ASN A 521 -23.85 64.81 31.76
CA ASN A 521 -22.55 64.79 31.11
C ASN A 521 -22.18 63.34 30.76
N ILE A 522 -22.11 63.03 29.46
CA ILE A 522 -21.85 61.68 28.97
C ILE A 522 -20.42 61.64 28.42
N LYS A 523 -19.54 60.88 29.08
CA LYS A 523 -18.19 60.58 28.59
C LYS A 523 -18.18 59.15 28.06
N ALA A 524 -18.21 59.01 26.73
CA ALA A 524 -18.08 57.72 26.06
C ALA A 524 -16.63 57.52 25.60
N GLY A 525 -16.08 56.31 25.83
CA GLY A 525 -14.84 55.87 25.17
C GLY A 525 -15.07 55.59 23.69
N THR A 526 -14.04 55.13 22.98
CA THR A 526 -14.23 54.66 21.59
C THR A 526 -15.18 53.47 21.56
N VAL A 527 -15.94 53.30 20.47
CA VAL A 527 -16.86 52.16 20.33
C VAL A 527 -16.12 50.82 20.47
N ASP A 528 -14.86 50.76 20.03
CA ASP A 528 -13.99 49.59 20.22
C ASP A 528 -13.67 49.33 21.70
N SER A 529 -13.35 50.37 22.49
CA SER A 529 -13.12 50.26 23.94
C SER A 529 -14.39 49.88 24.71
N LEU A 530 -15.58 50.26 24.22
CA LEU A 530 -16.86 49.86 24.80
C LEU A 530 -17.17 48.36 24.59
N LEU A 531 -16.73 47.79 23.47
CA LEU A 531 -17.01 46.39 23.11
C LEU A 531 -15.94 45.41 23.62
N ARG A 532 -14.66 45.73 23.45
CA ARG A 532 -13.52 44.87 23.81
C ARG A 532 -13.00 45.12 25.24
N GLY A 533 -13.38 46.26 25.80
CA GLY A 533 -12.75 46.82 26.99
C GLY A 533 -11.34 47.33 26.69
N GLY A 534 -10.67 47.85 27.72
CA GLY A 534 -9.28 48.27 27.63
C GLY A 534 -8.77 48.79 28.97
N ILE A 535 -7.47 48.63 29.20
CA ILE A 535 -6.75 49.31 30.28
C ILE A 535 -5.91 50.36 29.60
N THR A 536 -5.98 51.60 30.07
CA THR A 536 -5.12 52.66 29.53
C THR A 536 -4.25 53.21 30.66
N PHE A 537 -3.12 53.80 30.29
CA PHE A 537 -2.24 54.44 31.25
C PHE A 537 -1.67 55.75 30.73
N SER A 538 -1.28 56.58 31.67
CA SER A 538 -0.60 57.85 31.42
C SER A 538 0.43 58.10 32.51
N THR A 539 1.40 58.94 32.21
CA THR A 539 2.45 59.33 33.14
C THR A 539 2.24 60.79 33.53
N PRO A 540 2.12 61.11 34.83
CA PRO A 540 1.94 62.48 35.30
C PRO A 540 2.99 63.45 34.77
N GLU A 541 2.58 64.68 34.47
CA GLU A 541 3.51 65.76 34.16
C GLU A 541 4.29 66.14 35.41
N GLY A 542 5.58 66.45 35.24
CA GLY A 542 6.44 66.86 36.33
C GLY A 542 7.78 67.37 35.83
N ASN A 543 8.51 68.05 36.71
CA ASN A 543 9.80 68.66 36.37
C ASN A 543 10.88 67.62 36.02
N GLN A 544 10.72 66.37 36.47
CA GLN A 544 11.65 65.27 36.23
C GLN A 544 10.91 63.99 35.87
N LEU A 545 11.32 63.37 34.77
CA LEU A 545 10.79 62.08 34.33
C LEU A 545 11.31 60.98 35.26
N GLN A 546 10.39 60.22 35.85
CA GLN A 546 10.72 59.08 36.70
C GLN A 546 11.36 57.94 35.88
N PRO A 547 12.16 57.06 36.50
CA PRO A 547 12.77 55.93 35.80
C PRO A 547 11.71 55.00 35.18
N GLN A 548 12.13 54.23 34.18
CA GLN A 548 11.30 53.17 33.62
C GLN A 548 10.91 52.19 34.73
N ALA A 549 9.67 51.74 34.71
CA ALA A 549 9.19 50.74 35.65
C ALA A 549 9.95 49.43 35.49
N LYS A 550 10.24 48.77 36.61
CA LYS A 550 10.91 47.45 36.59
C LYS A 550 9.92 46.36 36.17
N ALA A 551 10.40 45.31 35.51
CA ALA A 551 9.59 44.12 35.28
C ALA A 551 9.01 43.58 36.61
N GLY A 552 7.74 43.21 36.61
CA GLY A 552 6.99 42.77 37.78
C GLY A 552 6.54 43.90 38.71
N GLN A 553 6.83 45.17 38.39
CA GLN A 553 6.37 46.28 39.22
C GLN A 553 4.83 46.29 39.30
N THR A 554 4.34 46.52 40.51
CA THR A 554 2.90 46.55 40.81
C THR A 554 2.35 47.97 40.74
N PHE A 555 1.19 48.12 40.11
CA PHE A 555 0.42 49.36 40.01
C PHE A 555 -1.02 49.14 40.47
N TYR A 556 -1.65 50.22 40.93
CA TYR A 556 -3.08 50.23 41.17
C TYR A 556 -3.83 50.50 39.86
N LEU A 557 -4.86 49.69 39.59
CA LEU A 557 -5.75 49.87 38.46
C LEU A 557 -7.02 50.59 38.91
N ASN A 558 -7.11 51.86 38.56
CA ASN A 558 -8.22 52.71 38.92
C ASN A 558 -9.48 52.31 38.15
N LYS A 559 -10.64 52.44 38.81
CA LYS A 559 -11.94 52.12 38.24
C LYS A 559 -12.26 53.00 37.03
N GLU A 560 -11.87 54.27 37.09
CA GLU A 560 -12.05 55.23 36.01
C GLU A 560 -10.85 56.19 35.95
N GLY A 561 -10.66 56.83 34.80
CA GLY A 561 -9.61 57.82 34.62
C GLY A 561 -10.08 59.22 35.03
N ASP A 562 -9.28 59.90 35.84
CA ASP A 562 -9.46 61.32 36.11
C ASP A 562 -9.34 62.15 34.82
N ALA A 563 -10.07 63.27 34.74
CA ALA A 563 -10.01 64.16 33.58
C ALA A 563 -8.60 64.72 33.35
N SER A 564 -7.88 65.04 34.43
CA SER A 564 -6.52 65.58 34.38
C SER A 564 -5.51 64.62 33.77
N TRP A 565 -5.67 63.31 33.98
CA TRP A 565 -4.74 62.29 33.49
C TRP A 565 -4.73 62.19 31.96
N LYS A 566 -5.86 62.52 31.34
CA LYS A 566 -6.06 62.51 29.89
C LYS A 566 -5.47 63.74 29.21
N GLU A 567 -5.25 64.81 29.96
CA GLU A 567 -4.67 66.04 29.47
C GLU A 567 -3.13 66.04 29.53
N TRP A 568 -2.53 65.12 30.29
CA TRP A 568 -1.07 65.01 30.42
C TRP A 568 -0.38 64.73 29.08
N ARG A 569 0.63 65.55 28.79
CA ARG A 569 1.48 65.47 27.59
C ARG A 569 2.94 65.20 27.92
N THR A 570 3.20 64.46 29.00
CA THR A 570 4.55 64.08 29.46
C THR A 570 5.40 63.56 28.29
N ALA A 571 6.52 64.23 28.05
CA ALA A 571 7.48 63.83 27.03
C ALA A 571 8.30 62.64 27.54
N ILE A 572 8.11 61.48 26.90
CA ILE A 572 8.83 60.25 27.21
C ILE A 572 9.68 59.89 25.99
N PRO A 573 11.01 60.15 26.01
CA PRO A 573 11.87 59.83 24.87
C PRO A 573 11.98 58.32 24.69
N ALA A 574 11.95 57.87 23.44
CA ALA A 574 12.28 56.50 23.08
C ALA A 574 13.76 56.21 23.39
N PRO A 575 14.10 54.98 23.83
CA PRO A 575 15.46 54.57 24.13
C PRO A 575 16.37 54.51 22.91
#